data_AF-A0A849STV1-F1
#
_entry.id   AF-A0A849STV1-F1
#
_cell.length_a   1.000
_cell.length_b   1.000
_cell.length_c   1.000
_cell.angle_alpha   90.00
_cell.angle_beta   90.00
_cell.angle_gamma   90.00
#
_symmetry.space_group_name_H-M   'P 1'
#
loop_
_entity.id
_entity.type
_entity.pdbx_description
1 polymer ?
#
loop_
_entity_poly.entity_id
_entity_poly.type
_entity_poly.pdbx_seq_one_letter_code
_entity_poly.pdbx_strand_id
1 'polypeptide(L)'
;MIHTSRREKPGLAEVHTTDTDLIHVLEGSATFVTGGRAIDLKNTGKDEWRGTAIEGGETRVLAAGDVIIVPAGVPHWFKDVRGPVRYYTVKVRNEGAR
;
A
#
# COMPACT_ATOMS: atom_id res chain seq x y z
N MET A 1 -8.88 10.37 -5.65
CA MET A 1 -9.44 9.36 -6.60
C MET A 1 -9.79 8.10 -5.83
N ILE A 2 -10.74 7.28 -6.28
CA ILE A 2 -11.04 5.98 -5.66
C ILE A 2 -10.61 4.86 -6.62
N HIS A 3 -9.78 3.93 -6.17
CA HIS A 3 -9.39 2.74 -6.92
C HIS A 3 -9.98 1.49 -6.27
N THR A 4 -10.78 0.74 -7.01
CA THR A 4 -11.17 -0.61 -6.60
C THR A 4 -10.06 -1.58 -6.98
N SER A 5 -9.82 -2.59 -6.15
CA SER A 5 -8.71 -3.53 -6.35
C SER A 5 -9.07 -4.94 -5.91
N ARG A 6 -8.47 -5.91 -6.60
CA ARG A 6 -8.54 -7.33 -6.29
C ARG A 6 -7.14 -7.91 -6.34
N ARG A 7 -6.69 -8.55 -5.25
CA ARG A 7 -5.41 -9.25 -5.19
C ARG A 7 -5.62 -10.75 -5.01
N GLU A 8 -4.89 -11.53 -5.79
CA GLU A 8 -4.78 -13.00 -5.63
C GLU A 8 -3.40 -13.44 -5.14
N LYS A 9 -2.40 -12.55 -5.25
CA LYS A 9 -1.00 -12.82 -4.91
C LYS A 9 -0.34 -11.56 -4.33
N PRO A 10 0.83 -11.69 -3.67
CA PRO A 10 1.58 -10.56 -3.17
C PRO A 10 1.85 -9.48 -4.22
N GLY A 11 1.93 -8.24 -3.75
CA GLY A 11 2.33 -7.08 -4.56
C GLY A 11 3.84 -6.83 -4.52
N LEU A 12 4.23 -5.71 -5.12
CA LEU A 12 5.53 -5.07 -4.83
C LEU A 12 5.36 -4.10 -3.66
N ALA A 13 6.46 -3.68 -3.05
CA ALA A 13 6.44 -2.54 -2.14
C ALA A 13 6.17 -1.26 -2.95
N GLU A 14 5.30 -0.39 -2.46
CA GLU A 14 4.88 0.83 -3.14
C GLU A 14 5.20 2.05 -2.26
N VAL A 15 5.63 3.14 -2.90
CA VAL A 15 5.81 4.46 -2.26
C VAL A 15 5.18 5.51 -3.16
N HIS A 16 4.14 6.17 -2.66
CA HIS A 16 3.51 7.32 -3.30
C HIS A 16 4.01 8.59 -2.63
N THR A 17 4.72 9.47 -3.35
CA THR A 17 5.38 10.62 -2.71
C THR A 17 4.44 11.78 -2.40
N THR A 18 3.25 11.82 -3.02
CA THR A 18 2.29 12.92 -2.86
C THR A 18 0.88 12.48 -2.43
N ASP A 19 0.59 11.18 -2.49
CA ASP A 19 -0.73 10.65 -2.13
C ASP A 19 -0.70 9.96 -0.77
N THR A 20 -1.68 10.29 0.07
CA THR A 20 -2.06 9.48 1.22
C THR A 20 -3.11 8.47 0.79
N ASP A 21 -2.87 7.21 1.07
CA ASP A 21 -3.76 6.11 0.73
C ASP A 21 -4.59 5.69 1.93
N LEU A 22 -5.92 5.73 1.79
CA LEU A 22 -6.84 5.14 2.75
C LEU A 22 -7.41 3.87 2.14
N ILE A 23 -7.01 2.72 2.67
CA ILE A 23 -7.39 1.41 2.17
C ILE A 23 -8.46 0.83 3.09
N HIS A 24 -9.62 0.49 2.53
CA HIS A 24 -10.67 -0.24 3.24
C HIS A 24 -10.83 -1.63 2.64
N VAL A 25 -10.61 -2.66 3.46
CA VAL A 25 -10.70 -4.07 3.04
C VAL A 25 -12.14 -4.55 3.12
N LEU A 26 -12.66 -5.06 2.01
CA LEU A 26 -14.03 -5.55 1.90
C LEU A 26 -14.13 -7.06 2.09
N GLU A 27 -13.12 -7.80 1.67
CA GLU A 27 -13.10 -9.27 1.66
C GLU A 27 -11.66 -9.79 1.73
N GLY A 28 -11.49 -10.95 2.34
CA GLY A 28 -10.21 -11.67 2.39
C GLY A 28 -9.27 -11.17 3.49
N SER A 29 -8.04 -11.68 3.47
CA SER A 29 -7.00 -11.29 4.40
C SER A 29 -5.62 -11.21 3.74
N ALA A 30 -4.82 -10.24 4.17
CA ALA A 30 -3.45 -10.05 3.69
C ALA A 30 -2.52 -9.61 4.82
N THR A 31 -1.27 -10.04 4.74
CA THR A 31 -0.20 -9.45 5.53
C THR A 31 0.23 -8.15 4.86
N PHE A 32 0.08 -7.05 5.57
CA PHE A 32 0.40 -5.71 5.10
C PHE A 32 1.53 -5.11 5.93
N VAL A 33 2.52 -4.56 5.26
CA VAL A 33 3.68 -3.91 5.87
C VAL A 33 3.63 -2.42 5.59
N THR A 34 3.96 -1.57 6.56
CA THR A 34 4.09 -0.12 6.39
C THR A 34 5.35 0.43 7.06
N GLY A 35 5.89 1.53 6.54
CA GLY A 35 7.07 2.18 7.07
C GLY A 35 8.36 1.45 6.69
N GLY A 36 9.41 1.65 7.48
CA GLY A 36 10.72 1.05 7.20
C GLY A 36 11.36 1.60 5.91
N ARG A 37 12.19 0.76 5.28
CA ARG A 37 12.94 1.09 4.07
C ARG A 37 12.55 0.17 2.93
N ALA A 38 12.07 0.74 1.82
CA ALA A 38 11.83 0.01 0.59
C ALA A 38 13.16 -0.38 -0.08
N ILE A 39 13.23 -1.60 -0.62
CA ILE A 39 14.42 -2.19 -1.24
C ILE A 39 14.28 -2.17 -2.76
N ASP A 40 15.40 -1.93 -3.46
CA ASP A 40 15.49 -1.87 -4.93
C ASP A 40 14.44 -0.95 -5.57
N LEU A 41 14.23 0.22 -4.96
CA LEU A 41 13.21 1.16 -5.38
C LEU A 41 13.48 1.68 -6.79
N LYS A 42 12.48 1.56 -7.67
CA LYS A 42 12.49 2.04 -9.04
C LYS A 42 11.34 3.01 -9.26
N ASN A 43 11.61 4.09 -9.98
CA ASN A 43 10.56 5.00 -10.43
C ASN A 43 9.72 4.29 -11.50
N THR A 44 8.41 4.27 -11.32
CA THR A 44 7.46 3.66 -12.25
C THR A 44 6.45 4.67 -12.81
N GLY A 45 6.59 5.93 -12.43
CA GLY A 45 5.72 7.03 -12.82
C GLY A 45 6.00 8.29 -11.99
N LYS A 46 5.36 9.41 -12.37
CA LYS A 46 5.43 10.64 -11.59
C LYS A 46 4.87 10.37 -10.19
N ASP A 47 5.70 10.58 -9.17
CA ASP A 47 5.38 10.36 -7.75
C ASP A 47 5.10 8.90 -7.35
N GLU A 48 5.42 7.94 -8.24
CA GLU A 48 5.04 6.53 -8.12
C GLU A 48 6.28 5.63 -8.16
N TRP A 49 6.60 5.00 -7.03
CA TRP A 49 7.78 4.16 -6.89
C TRP A 49 7.44 2.75 -6.44
N ARG A 50 8.20 1.77 -6.93
CA ARG A 50 8.04 0.37 -6.56
C ARG A 50 9.35 -0.29 -6.17
N GLY A 51 9.32 -1.13 -5.16
CA GLY A 51 10.45 -1.89 -4.64
C GLY A 51 10.15 -3.38 -4.50
N THR A 52 11.20 -4.18 -4.32
CA THR A 52 11.11 -5.63 -4.19
C THR A 52 10.66 -6.08 -2.79
N ALA A 53 10.93 -5.28 -1.76
CA ALA A 53 10.61 -5.56 -0.36
C ALA A 53 10.56 -4.30 0.51
N ILE A 54 10.17 -4.47 1.78
CA ILE A 54 10.34 -3.50 2.88
C ILE A 54 11.12 -4.15 4.02
N GLU A 55 12.18 -3.50 4.48
CA GLU A 55 12.93 -3.87 5.68
C GLU A 55 12.60 -2.95 6.87
N GLY A 56 12.49 -3.51 8.07
CA GLY A 56 12.23 -2.74 9.30
C GLY A 56 10.84 -2.10 9.37
N GLY A 57 9.90 -2.51 8.51
CA GLY A 57 8.52 -2.03 8.52
C GLY A 57 7.66 -2.73 9.58
N GLU A 58 6.59 -2.07 9.99
CA GLU A 58 5.58 -2.65 10.87
C GLU A 58 4.68 -3.59 10.09
N THR A 59 4.51 -4.81 10.58
CA THR A 59 3.71 -5.86 9.94
C THR A 59 2.40 -6.05 10.67
N ARG A 60 1.29 -6.11 9.93
CA ARG A 60 -0.03 -6.46 10.46
C ARG A 60 -0.80 -7.32 9.48
N VAL A 61 -1.79 -8.05 9.98
CA VAL A 61 -2.75 -8.78 9.17
C VAL A 61 -3.98 -7.90 9.01
N LEU A 62 -4.36 -7.61 7.76
CA LEU A 62 -5.63 -6.97 7.43
C LEU A 62 -6.69 -8.02 7.15
N ALA A 63 -7.93 -7.73 7.51
CA ALA A 63 -9.13 -8.51 7.24
C ALA A 63 -10.30 -7.61 6.82
N ALA A 64 -11.42 -8.21 6.39
CA ALA A 64 -12.62 -7.47 6.03
C ALA A 64 -13.10 -6.54 7.16
N GLY A 65 -13.40 -5.28 6.82
CA GLY A 65 -13.77 -4.21 7.74
C GLY A 65 -12.60 -3.36 8.21
N ASP A 66 -11.34 -3.81 8.04
CA ASP A 66 -10.18 -3.02 8.43
C ASP A 66 -9.99 -1.82 7.51
N VAL A 67 -9.61 -0.69 8.12
CA VAL A 67 -9.17 0.52 7.42
C VAL A 67 -7.74 0.82 7.84
N ILE A 68 -6.88 1.07 6.86
CA ILE A 68 -5.51 1.55 7.09
C ILE A 68 -5.25 2.83 6.30
N ILE A 69 -4.58 3.77 6.95
CA ILE A 69 -4.10 5.02 6.35
C ILE A 69 -2.58 4.89 6.17
N VAL A 70 -2.11 5.11 4.96
CA VAL A 70 -0.70 5.17 4.61
C VAL A 70 -0.37 6.60 4.17
N PRO A 71 0.30 7.40 5.01
CA PRO A 71 0.69 8.75 4.63
C PRO A 71 1.61 8.79 3.41
N ALA A 72 1.59 9.91 2.69
CA ALA A 72 2.51 10.15 1.58
C ALA A 72 3.98 9.94 2.00
N GLY A 73 4.77 9.31 1.13
CA GLY A 73 6.17 8.97 1.36
C GLY A 73 6.40 7.73 2.24
N VAL A 74 5.36 7.15 2.85
CA VAL A 74 5.49 5.94 3.67
C VAL A 74 5.45 4.70 2.77
N PRO A 75 6.50 3.85 2.78
CA PRO A 75 6.46 2.58 2.07
C PRO A 75 5.37 1.68 2.59
N HIS A 76 4.67 0.98 1.70
CA HIS A 76 3.69 -0.02 2.09
C HIS A 76 3.68 -1.21 1.13
N TRP A 77 3.25 -2.37 1.62
CA TRP A 77 3.36 -3.62 0.87
C TRP A 77 2.33 -4.67 1.30
N PHE A 78 1.53 -5.15 0.35
CA PHE A 78 0.79 -6.40 0.48
C PHE A 78 1.78 -7.58 0.33
N LYS A 79 2.46 -7.93 1.42
CA LYS A 79 3.57 -8.89 1.48
C LYS A 79 3.12 -10.34 1.30
N ASP A 80 2.01 -10.71 1.90
CA ASP A 80 1.38 -12.03 1.71
C ASP A 80 -0.12 -11.84 1.49
N VAL A 81 -0.69 -12.58 0.55
CA VAL A 81 -2.09 -12.46 0.13
C VAL A 81 -2.68 -13.86 0.04
N ARG A 82 -3.65 -14.14 0.92
CA ARG A 82 -4.44 -15.38 0.87
C ARG A 82 -5.77 -15.04 0.19
N GLY A 83 -5.72 -15.07 -1.14
CA GLY A 83 -6.75 -14.49 -1.99
C GLY A 83 -8.09 -15.26 -2.05
N PRO A 84 -9.13 -14.61 -2.61
CA PRO A 84 -9.11 -13.23 -3.10
C PRO A 84 -9.20 -12.22 -1.95
N VAL A 85 -8.44 -11.14 -2.06
CA VAL A 85 -8.61 -9.94 -1.21
C VAL A 85 -9.20 -8.83 -2.06
N ARG A 86 -10.34 -8.28 -1.63
CA ARG A 86 -11.01 -7.14 -2.29
C ARG A 86 -10.97 -5.95 -1.37
N TYR A 87 -10.60 -4.79 -1.92
CA TYR A 87 -10.51 -3.54 -1.19
C TYR A 87 -10.68 -2.37 -2.14
N TYR A 88 -10.92 -1.19 -1.60
CA TYR A 88 -10.74 0.04 -2.35
C TYR A 88 -9.77 0.96 -1.62
N THR A 89 -9.06 1.78 -2.40
CA THR A 89 -8.18 2.82 -1.91
C THR A 89 -8.76 4.18 -2.26
N VAL A 90 -8.96 5.04 -1.27
CA VAL A 90 -9.17 6.46 -1.48
C VAL A 90 -7.80 7.13 -1.46
N LYS A 91 -7.39 7.69 -2.60
CA LYS A 91 -6.16 8.48 -2.73
C LYS A 91 -6.46 9.95 -2.50
N VAL A 92 -5.83 10.51 -1.47
CA VAL A 92 -5.89 11.94 -1.13
C VAL A 92 -4.56 12.58 -1.51
N ARG A 93 -4.60 13.45 -2.53
CA ARG A 93 -3.41 14.11 -3.07
C ARG A 93 -3.07 15.36 -2.27
N ASN A 94 -1.83 15.45 -1.81
CA ASN A 94 -1.28 16.66 -1.21
C ASN A 94 -0.56 17.50 -2.26
N GLU A 95 -1.25 18.49 -2.83
CA GLU A 95 -0.71 19.39 -3.88
C GLU A 95 0.24 20.48 -3.34
N GLY A 96 0.69 20.41 -2.09
CA GLY A 96 1.43 21.51 -1.45
C GLY A 96 2.36 21.15 -0.29
N ALA A 97 2.71 19.87 -0.11
CA ALA A 97 3.78 19.51 0.82
C ALA A 97 5.12 19.95 0.21
N ARG A 98 5.57 21.14 0.61
CA ARG A 98 6.95 21.61 0.42
C ARG A 98 7.89 20.85 1.34
#